data_AF-A0A1Y1ITD2-F1
#
_entry.id   AF-A0A1Y1ITD2-F1
#
_cell.length_a   1.000
_cell.length_b   1.000
_cell.length_c   1.000
_cell.angle_alpha   90.00
_cell.angle_beta   90.00
_cell.angle_gamma   90.00
#
_symmetry.space_group_name_H-M   'P 1'
#
loop_
_entity.id
_entity.type
_entity.pdbx_description
1 polymer ?
#
loop_
_entity_poly.entity_id
_entity_poly.type
_entity_poly.pdbx_seq_one_letter_code
_entity_poly.pdbx_strand_id
1 'polypeptide(L)'
;MATSALKLQITAGACQWVNTWQTRSGDQYLKSTRPRTILNEKKFLGSGGKLSENVAREKVYQQQKRSLVRSRQSPSGAGQMLVYVPPHPLIKHWMAVLRNKDTPQPIFRSALAELGRCLIYEALRDWLPMIETQVETPCGVADVAFIDPTEPVKVVPILRAGLVLIENSTTLLPAMQTYHLGYARDERTLKPRLYLNKLPPSFPQDSRILLADPMLATGGTIVAAIEELRSRGADVRLMRVVSAVCAPPALKLLSERYPGLKVYTGIIDPDLNDYGFIVPGLGDAGDRSFGT
;
A
#
# COMPACT_ATOMS: atom_id res chain seq x y z
N MET A 1 -13.67 16.46 -14.36
CA MET A 1 -12.73 15.94 -15.36
C MET A 1 -12.16 14.64 -14.83
N ALA A 2 -12.37 13.52 -15.53
CA ALA A 2 -11.88 12.21 -15.11
C ALA A 2 -10.37 12.12 -15.37
N THR A 3 -9.55 12.19 -14.32
CA THR A 3 -8.10 11.97 -14.42
C THR A 3 -7.83 10.47 -14.43
N SER A 4 -7.53 9.94 -15.61
CA SER A 4 -7.11 8.55 -15.83
C SER A 4 -5.81 8.23 -15.09
N ALA A 5 -5.84 7.26 -14.17
CA ALA A 5 -4.61 6.65 -13.66
C ALA A 5 -4.02 5.73 -14.73
N LEU A 6 -2.81 6.04 -15.19
CA LEU A 6 -2.08 5.18 -16.11
C LEU A 6 -1.56 3.95 -15.33
N LYS A 7 -2.05 2.77 -15.70
CA LYS A 7 -1.61 1.47 -15.18
C LYS A 7 -0.69 0.85 -16.23
N LEU A 8 0.56 0.61 -15.85
CA LEU A 8 1.49 -0.13 -16.70
C LEU A 8 1.38 -1.61 -16.36
N GLN A 9 0.95 -2.42 -17.33
CA GLN A 9 1.06 -3.87 -17.25
C GLN A 9 2.35 -4.29 -17.96
N ILE A 10 3.22 -4.99 -17.22
CA ILE A 10 4.42 -5.59 -17.76
C ILE A 10 4.16 -7.09 -17.86
N THR A 11 4.06 -7.59 -19.09
CA THR A 11 4.09 -9.04 -19.36
C THR A 11 5.47 -9.40 -19.89
N ALA A 12 5.85 -10.68 -19.80
CA ALA A 12 7.13 -11.18 -20.30
C ALA A 12 7.33 -10.77 -21.78
N GLY A 13 8.05 -9.66 -22.01
CA GLY A 13 8.38 -9.14 -23.33
C GLY A 13 7.65 -7.88 -23.80
N ALA A 14 6.66 -7.32 -23.08
CA ALA A 14 5.97 -6.08 -23.53
C ALA A 14 5.44 -5.21 -22.39
N CYS A 15 5.65 -3.89 -22.52
CA CYS A 15 4.99 -2.82 -21.75
C CYS A 15 3.71 -2.41 -22.48
N GLN A 16 2.53 -2.72 -21.92
CA GLN A 16 1.26 -2.23 -22.46
C GLN A 16 0.58 -1.32 -21.43
N TRP A 17 0.17 -0.14 -21.91
CA TRP A 17 -0.70 0.75 -21.15
C TRP A 17 -2.10 0.18 -21.15
N VAL A 18 -2.67 -0.06 -19.98
CA VAL A 18 -4.03 -0.57 -19.86
C VAL A 18 -4.92 0.46 -19.19
N ASN A 19 -5.88 0.96 -19.95
CA ASN A 19 -6.97 1.78 -19.45
C ASN A 19 -8.02 0.86 -18.84
N THR A 20 -8.26 0.96 -17.52
CA THR A 20 -9.45 0.37 -16.91
C THR A 20 -10.24 1.47 -16.20
N TRP A 21 -11.38 1.82 -16.77
CA TRP A 21 -12.48 2.47 -16.06
C TRP A 21 -13.63 1.47 -15.95
N GLN A 22 -14.15 1.26 -14.74
CA GLN A 22 -15.55 0.90 -14.54
C GLN A 22 -16.28 2.20 -14.17
N THR A 23 -16.93 2.81 -15.14
CA THR A 23 -17.91 3.87 -14.89
C THR A 23 -19.15 3.24 -14.26
N ARG A 24 -19.45 3.53 -13.00
CA ARG A 24 -20.84 3.48 -12.53
C ARG A 24 -21.53 4.77 -12.98
N SER A 25 -22.02 4.77 -14.22
CA SER A 25 -23.08 5.66 -14.65
C SER A 25 -24.35 4.82 -14.75
N GLY A 26 -25.32 5.11 -13.89
CA GLY A 26 -26.58 4.40 -13.83
C GLY A 26 -27.39 4.85 -12.63
N ASP A 27 -27.98 6.03 -12.74
CA ASP A 27 -29.16 6.40 -11.98
C ASP A 27 -30.22 5.31 -12.16
N GLN A 28 -30.50 4.55 -11.11
CA GLN A 28 -31.84 4.02 -10.86
C GLN A 28 -32.05 3.99 -9.35
N TYR A 29 -32.81 4.98 -8.87
CA TYR A 29 -33.59 4.88 -7.66
C TYR A 29 -34.44 3.60 -7.72
N LEU A 30 -33.94 2.50 -7.16
CA LEU A 30 -34.79 1.38 -6.77
C LEU A 30 -35.59 1.84 -5.55
N LYS A 31 -36.81 2.34 -5.82
CA LYS A 31 -37.89 2.39 -4.83
C LYS A 31 -38.06 1.00 -4.24
N SER A 32 -37.44 0.76 -3.10
CA SER A 32 -37.70 -0.41 -2.26
C SER A 32 -38.99 -0.14 -1.49
N THR A 33 -40.13 -0.45 -2.11
CA THR A 33 -41.36 -0.78 -1.36
C THR A 33 -41.10 -2.05 -0.57
N ARG A 34 -40.92 -1.93 0.75
CA ARG A 34 -41.06 -3.07 1.67
C ARG A 34 -42.29 -2.88 2.55
N PRO A 35 -43.01 -3.97 2.87
CA PRO A 35 -44.30 -3.91 3.55
C PRO A 35 -44.13 -3.43 4.99
N ARG A 36 -45.02 -2.53 5.43
CA ARG A 36 -45.24 -2.24 6.86
C ARG A 36 -45.84 -3.48 7.50
N THR A 37 -45.05 -4.24 8.25
CA THR A 37 -45.61 -5.17 9.23
C THR A 37 -45.90 -4.37 10.51
N ILE A 38 -47.17 -4.07 10.72
CA ILE A 38 -47.69 -3.60 12.00
C ILE A 38 -47.59 -4.78 12.97
N LEU A 39 -46.79 -4.66 14.03
CA LEU A 39 -46.90 -5.54 15.20
C LEU A 39 -47.26 -4.68 16.40
N ASN A 40 -48.51 -4.86 16.83
CA ASN A 40 -49.06 -4.35 18.08
C ASN A 40 -48.24 -4.82 19.29
N GLU A 41 -48.17 -3.94 20.28
CA GLU A 41 -47.64 -4.18 21.61
C GLU A 41 -48.21 -5.45 22.27
N LYS A 42 -47.33 -6.22 22.95
CA LYS A 42 -47.67 -6.88 24.22
C LYS A 42 -46.48 -6.82 25.18
N LYS A 43 -46.72 -6.21 26.34
CA LYS A 43 -45.91 -6.28 27.56
C LYS A 43 -45.54 -7.72 27.89
N PHE A 44 -44.28 -7.98 28.25
CA PHE A 44 -43.91 -9.04 29.19
C PHE A 44 -42.68 -8.63 30.00
N LEU A 45 -42.86 -8.58 31.32
CA LEU A 45 -41.81 -8.60 32.33
C LEU A 45 -41.07 -9.95 32.26
N GLY A 46 -39.75 -9.96 32.44
CA GLY A 46 -39.00 -11.21 32.60
C GLY A 46 -37.51 -11.08 32.32
N SER A 47 -36.73 -10.80 33.36
CA SER A 47 -35.27 -10.93 33.40
C SER A 47 -34.85 -12.40 33.25
N GLY A 48 -34.20 -12.77 32.14
CA GLY A 48 -33.59 -14.10 32.00
C GLY A 48 -33.36 -14.60 30.57
N GLY A 49 -32.70 -13.83 29.70
CA GLY A 49 -32.44 -14.29 28.32
C GLY A 49 -31.24 -13.67 27.58
N LYS A 50 -30.48 -12.76 28.18
CA LYS A 50 -29.48 -11.96 27.45
C LYS A 50 -28.17 -12.70 27.08
N LEU A 51 -27.89 -13.87 27.65
CA LEU A 51 -26.65 -14.62 27.37
C LEU A 51 -26.73 -15.53 26.14
N SER A 52 -27.89 -16.13 25.84
CA SER A 52 -28.03 -17.06 24.70
C SER A 52 -28.11 -16.33 23.35
N GLU A 53 -28.74 -15.16 23.31
CA GLU A 53 -28.84 -14.34 22.08
C GLU A 53 -27.49 -13.75 21.65
N ASN A 54 -26.63 -13.37 22.60
CA ASN A 54 -25.29 -12.85 22.28
C ASN A 54 -24.38 -13.93 21.66
N VAL A 55 -24.46 -15.17 22.15
CA VAL A 55 -23.70 -16.30 21.58
C VAL A 55 -24.21 -16.69 20.19
N ALA A 56 -25.52 -16.59 19.95
CA ALA A 56 -26.11 -16.82 18.63
C ALA A 56 -25.70 -15.73 17.62
N ARG A 57 -25.69 -14.46 18.04
CA ARG A 57 -25.22 -13.32 17.22
C ARG A 57 -23.74 -13.43 16.86
N GLU A 58 -22.89 -13.82 17.80
CA GLU A 58 -21.47 -14.05 17.55
C GLU A 58 -21.24 -15.16 16.52
N LYS A 59 -21.97 -16.28 16.61
CA LYS A 59 -21.86 -17.39 15.65
C LYS A 59 -22.32 -17.00 14.25
N VAL A 60 -23.41 -16.23 14.13
CA VAL A 60 -23.89 -15.72 12.84
C VAL A 60 -22.90 -14.71 12.25
N TYR A 61 -22.32 -13.84 13.07
CA TYR A 61 -21.28 -12.90 12.66
C TYR A 61 -20.02 -13.61 12.15
N GLN A 62 -19.52 -14.64 12.85
CA GLN A 62 -18.36 -15.42 12.40
C GLN A 62 -18.66 -16.23 11.12
N GLN A 63 -19.90 -16.68 10.94
CA GLN A 63 -20.34 -17.38 9.74
C GLN A 63 -20.50 -16.43 8.53
N GLN A 64 -20.98 -15.21 8.76
CA GLN A 64 -21.04 -14.14 7.76
C GLN A 64 -19.65 -13.59 7.42
N LYS A 65 -18.74 -13.45 8.40
CA LYS A 65 -17.33 -13.11 8.18
C LYS A 65 -16.65 -14.15 7.29
N ARG A 66 -16.92 -15.44 7.51
CA ARG A 66 -16.42 -16.54 6.65
C ARG A 66 -17.03 -16.55 5.25
N SER A 67 -18.29 -16.15 5.07
CA SER A 67 -18.93 -16.13 3.74
C SER A 67 -18.57 -14.88 2.92
N LEU A 68 -18.43 -13.71 3.56
CA LEU A 68 -18.00 -12.47 2.93
C LEU A 68 -16.55 -12.53 2.46
N VAL A 69 -15.65 -13.12 3.27
CA VAL A 69 -14.25 -13.37 2.88
C VAL A 69 -14.15 -14.36 1.71
N ARG A 70 -15.07 -15.34 1.61
CA ARG A 70 -15.13 -16.27 0.47
C ARG A 70 -15.65 -15.64 -0.83
N SER A 71 -16.51 -14.64 -0.75
CA SER A 71 -17.18 -14.05 -1.92
C SER A 71 -16.31 -13.08 -2.76
N ARG A 72 -15.11 -12.74 -2.31
CA ARG A 72 -14.14 -11.91 -3.07
C ARG A 72 -12.97 -12.68 -3.67
N GLN A 73 -12.98 -14.01 -3.61
CA GLN A 73 -11.97 -14.81 -4.32
C GLN A 73 -12.40 -15.00 -5.78
N SER A 74 -11.90 -14.11 -6.64
CA SER A 74 -11.80 -14.39 -8.08
C SER A 74 -10.91 -15.63 -8.29
N PRO A 75 -11.31 -16.60 -9.13
CA PRO A 75 -10.56 -17.82 -9.32
C PRO A 75 -9.31 -17.60 -10.19
N SER A 76 -8.20 -18.21 -9.77
CA SER A 76 -7.06 -18.70 -10.56
C SER A 76 -6.45 -17.80 -11.66
N GLY A 77 -5.38 -17.11 -11.28
CA GLY A 77 -4.29 -16.68 -12.15
C GLY A 77 -3.24 -16.06 -11.25
N ALA A 78 -1.98 -16.52 -11.27
CA ALA A 78 -0.91 -15.86 -10.53
C ALA A 78 -0.92 -14.38 -10.93
N GLY A 79 -1.34 -13.50 -10.01
CA GLY A 79 -1.65 -12.12 -10.34
C GLY A 79 -0.40 -11.45 -10.92
N GLN A 80 -0.52 -10.73 -12.03
CA GLN A 80 0.63 -9.98 -12.55
C GLN A 80 1.03 -8.89 -11.53
N MET A 81 2.32 -8.54 -11.50
CA MET A 81 2.76 -7.36 -10.76
C MET A 81 2.10 -6.11 -11.35
N LEU A 82 1.68 -5.18 -10.50
CA LEU A 82 1.08 -3.92 -10.93
C LEU A 82 1.95 -2.74 -10.51
N VAL A 83 2.19 -1.83 -11.46
CA VAL A 83 2.88 -0.55 -11.19
C VAL A 83 1.88 0.58 -11.36
N TYR A 84 1.75 1.39 -10.32
CA TYR A 84 0.86 2.55 -10.25
C TYR A 84 1.69 3.82 -10.28
N VAL A 85 1.38 4.69 -11.25
CA VAL A 85 1.92 6.06 -11.33
C VAL A 85 0.74 7.02 -11.19
N PRO A 86 0.37 7.44 -9.96
CA PRO A 86 -0.84 8.22 -9.76
C PRO A 86 -0.74 9.58 -10.45
N PRO A 87 -1.74 10.00 -11.25
CA PRO A 87 -1.70 11.19 -12.08
C PRO A 87 -2.04 12.46 -11.28
N HIS A 88 -1.37 12.67 -10.14
CA HIS A 88 -1.69 13.74 -9.20
C HIS A 88 -0.78 14.97 -9.37
N PRO A 89 -1.31 16.21 -9.45
CA PRO A 89 -0.49 17.42 -9.58
C PRO A 89 0.55 17.60 -8.47
N LEU A 90 0.22 17.29 -7.21
CA LEU A 90 1.19 17.34 -6.11
C LEU A 90 2.34 16.34 -6.28
N ILE A 91 2.08 15.13 -6.81
CA ILE A 91 3.14 14.15 -7.09
C ILE A 91 4.09 14.73 -8.15
N LYS A 92 3.55 15.31 -9.23
CA LYS A 92 4.36 15.98 -10.27
C LYS A 92 5.16 17.14 -9.71
N HIS A 93 4.57 17.97 -8.84
CA HIS A 93 5.23 19.09 -8.17
C HIS A 93 6.43 18.61 -7.32
N TRP A 94 6.21 17.64 -6.42
CA TRP A 94 7.28 17.14 -5.58
C TRP A 94 8.36 16.42 -6.39
N MET A 95 7.98 15.66 -7.43
CA MET A 95 8.95 15.10 -8.36
C MET A 95 9.82 16.17 -9.04
N ALA A 96 9.25 17.32 -9.42
CA ALA A 96 10.03 18.41 -10.01
C ALA A 96 11.06 19.00 -9.01
N VAL A 97 10.65 19.19 -7.76
CA VAL A 97 11.55 19.64 -6.67
C VAL A 97 12.68 18.64 -6.44
N LEU A 98 12.36 17.33 -6.42
CA LEU A 98 13.36 16.28 -6.26
C LEU A 98 14.31 16.18 -7.47
N ARG A 99 13.87 16.48 -8.69
CA ARG A 99 14.75 16.43 -9.87
C ARG A 99 15.69 17.63 -9.99
N ASN A 100 15.26 18.79 -9.51
CA ASN A 100 16.08 19.99 -9.63
C ASN A 100 17.37 19.82 -8.81
N LYS A 101 18.51 19.84 -9.51
CA LYS A 101 19.85 19.70 -8.91
C LYS A 101 20.17 20.83 -7.92
N ASP A 102 19.54 21.99 -8.11
CA ASP A 102 19.78 23.19 -7.29
C ASP A 102 18.88 23.21 -6.04
N THR A 103 18.00 22.22 -5.84
CA THR A 103 17.17 22.11 -4.63
C THR A 103 18.06 21.85 -3.40
N PRO A 104 18.06 22.75 -2.39
CA PRO A 104 18.82 22.57 -1.16
C PRO A 104 18.38 21.33 -0.38
N GLN A 105 19.33 20.72 0.36
CA GLN A 105 19.09 19.48 1.12
C GLN A 105 17.86 19.51 2.04
N PRO A 106 17.58 20.58 2.83
CA PRO A 106 16.38 20.60 3.68
C PRO A 106 15.09 20.54 2.85
N ILE A 107 15.04 21.25 1.72
CA ILE A 107 13.89 21.28 0.82
C ILE A 107 13.73 19.93 0.12
N PHE A 108 14.84 19.32 -0.33
CA PHE A 108 14.82 17.99 -0.94
C PHE A 108 14.25 16.95 0.03
N ARG A 109 14.71 16.96 1.29
CA ARG A 109 14.22 16.07 2.34
C ARG A 109 12.71 16.24 2.56
N SER A 110 12.24 17.48 2.76
CA SER A 110 10.81 17.76 2.93
C SER A 110 9.98 17.35 1.72
N ALA A 111 10.47 17.59 0.50
CA ALA A 111 9.80 17.19 -0.73
C ALA A 111 9.69 15.66 -0.86
N LEU A 112 10.72 14.92 -0.44
CA LEU A 112 10.70 13.46 -0.47
C LEU A 112 9.70 12.89 0.55
N ALA A 113 9.61 13.50 1.73
CA ALA A 113 8.62 13.15 2.74
C ALA A 113 7.18 13.44 2.28
N GLU A 114 6.92 14.58 1.64
CA GLU A 114 5.59 14.90 1.09
C GLU A 114 5.21 14.03 -0.11
N LEU A 115 6.16 13.71 -0.99
CA LEU A 115 5.95 12.74 -2.06
C LEU A 115 5.58 11.37 -1.48
N GLY A 116 6.34 10.93 -0.47
CA GLY A 116 6.07 9.70 0.26
C GLY A 116 4.67 9.65 0.85
N ARG A 117 4.24 10.74 1.52
CA ARG A 117 2.88 10.90 2.04
C ARG A 117 1.83 10.72 0.93
N CYS A 118 2.00 11.38 -0.21
CA CYS A 118 1.07 11.27 -1.35
C CYS A 118 1.00 9.83 -1.89
N LEU A 119 2.15 9.18 -2.10
CA LEU A 119 2.21 7.83 -2.65
C LEU A 119 1.70 6.78 -1.67
N ILE A 120 1.98 6.93 -0.38
CA ILE A 120 1.44 6.07 0.68
C ILE A 120 -0.08 6.23 0.70
N TYR A 121 -0.62 7.45 0.69
CA TYR A 121 -2.08 7.66 0.64
C TYR A 121 -2.73 6.92 -0.54
N GLU A 122 -2.14 6.99 -1.73
CA GLU A 122 -2.59 6.22 -2.90
C GLU A 122 -2.45 4.70 -2.72
N ALA A 123 -1.40 4.26 -2.05
CA ALA A 123 -1.19 2.84 -1.72
C ALA A 123 -2.17 2.32 -0.66
N LEU A 124 -2.79 3.17 0.15
CA LEU A 124 -3.74 2.74 1.19
C LEU A 124 -5.20 2.65 0.70
N ARG A 125 -5.51 3.26 -0.46
CA ARG A 125 -6.86 3.51 -0.99
C ARG A 125 -7.87 2.37 -0.84
N ASP A 126 -7.44 1.13 -1.05
CA ASP A 126 -8.27 -0.08 -1.04
C ASP A 126 -7.63 -1.23 -0.24
N TRP A 127 -6.73 -0.90 0.69
CA TRP A 127 -5.89 -1.92 1.35
C TRP A 127 -6.26 -2.26 2.77
N LEU A 128 -6.61 -1.22 3.52
CA LEU A 128 -6.56 -1.27 4.97
C LEU A 128 -7.60 -2.26 5.51
N PRO A 129 -7.28 -2.96 6.62
CA PRO A 129 -8.26 -3.78 7.30
C PRO A 129 -9.32 -2.85 7.90
N MET A 130 -10.59 -3.18 7.69
CA MET A 130 -11.72 -2.39 8.16
C MET A 130 -12.60 -3.25 9.07
N ILE A 131 -13.13 -2.65 10.13
CA ILE A 131 -14.15 -3.22 10.99
C ILE A 131 -15.42 -2.37 10.92
N GLU A 132 -16.57 -3.03 10.76
CA GLU A 132 -17.88 -2.38 10.76
C GLU A 132 -18.50 -2.45 12.16
N THR A 133 -19.10 -1.35 12.60
CA THR A 133 -19.74 -1.25 13.91
C THR A 133 -20.79 -0.13 13.93
N GLN A 134 -21.41 0.09 15.08
CA GLN A 134 -22.33 1.19 15.31
C GLN A 134 -21.76 2.16 16.35
N VAL A 135 -22.02 3.44 16.15
CA VAL A 135 -21.70 4.50 17.12
C VAL A 135 -22.93 5.35 17.40
N GLU A 136 -23.02 5.87 18.62
CA GLU A 136 -24.00 6.90 18.96
C GLU A 136 -23.46 8.26 18.49
N THR A 137 -24.15 8.89 17.54
CA THR A 137 -23.89 10.28 17.18
C THR A 137 -24.75 11.21 18.04
N PRO A 138 -24.49 12.53 18.05
CA PRO A 138 -25.40 13.48 18.70
C PRO A 138 -26.85 13.45 18.17
N CYS A 139 -27.12 12.79 17.05
CA CYS A 139 -28.44 12.71 16.41
C CYS A 139 -28.99 11.27 16.31
N GLY A 140 -28.37 10.29 16.98
CA GLY A 140 -28.77 8.89 17.00
C GLY A 140 -27.70 7.93 16.49
N VAL A 141 -28.05 6.64 16.41
CA VAL A 141 -27.14 5.55 16.00
C VAL A 141 -26.79 5.65 14.52
N ALA A 142 -25.51 5.50 14.20
CA ALA A 142 -25.00 5.40 12.83
C ALA A 142 -24.13 4.15 12.64
N ASP A 143 -24.30 3.48 11.50
CA ASP A 143 -23.37 2.44 11.04
C ASP A 143 -22.08 3.11 10.52
N VAL A 144 -20.93 2.63 10.98
CA VAL A 144 -19.61 3.18 10.63
C VAL A 144 -18.59 2.09 10.35
N ALA A 145 -17.49 2.46 9.71
CA ALA A 145 -16.34 1.60 9.50
C ALA A 145 -15.06 2.27 10.03
N PHE A 146 -14.29 1.52 10.83
CA PHE A 146 -12.99 1.95 11.32
C PHE A 146 -11.88 1.13 10.68
N ILE A 147 -10.68 1.71 10.58
CA ILE A 147 -9.46 0.92 10.33
C ILE A 147 -9.22 0.03 11.55
N ASP A 148 -9.01 -1.27 11.36
CA ASP A 148 -8.77 -2.21 12.45
C ASP A 148 -7.42 -1.93 13.13
N PRO A 149 -7.40 -1.46 14.38
CA PRO A 149 -6.14 -1.16 15.08
C PRO A 149 -5.38 -2.42 15.49
N THR A 150 -6.02 -3.60 15.50
CA THR A 150 -5.41 -4.88 15.88
C THR A 150 -4.57 -5.49 14.74
N GLU A 151 -4.74 -5.00 13.51
CA GLU A 151 -3.99 -5.38 12.32
C GLU A 151 -3.11 -4.22 11.80
N PRO A 152 -2.12 -3.73 12.57
CA PRO A 152 -1.30 -2.58 12.15
C PRO A 152 -0.55 -2.85 10.85
N VAL A 153 -0.36 -1.83 10.01
CA VAL A 153 0.48 -1.93 8.81
C VAL A 153 1.95 -1.99 9.21
N LYS A 154 2.71 -2.92 8.64
CA LYS A 154 4.13 -3.10 8.90
C LYS A 154 4.91 -2.26 7.91
N VAL A 155 5.51 -1.17 8.35
CA VAL A 155 6.27 -0.25 7.50
C VAL A 155 7.75 -0.59 7.59
N VAL A 156 8.38 -0.82 6.43
CA VAL A 156 9.78 -1.27 6.32
C VAL A 156 10.54 -0.34 5.38
N PRO A 157 11.08 0.78 5.89
CA PRO A 157 12.04 1.58 5.14
C PRO A 157 13.34 0.83 4.89
N ILE A 158 13.82 0.92 3.65
CA ILE A 158 15.18 0.54 3.28
C ILE A 158 16.10 1.73 3.57
N LEU A 159 17.01 1.54 4.52
CA LEU A 159 17.92 2.59 4.97
C LEU A 159 18.95 2.95 3.90
N ARG A 160 19.34 4.23 3.78
CA ARG A 160 18.93 5.38 4.62
C ARG A 160 17.71 6.13 4.07
N ALA A 161 17.65 6.34 2.76
CA ALA A 161 16.72 7.25 2.12
C ALA A 161 15.24 6.84 2.27
N GLY A 162 14.95 5.55 2.47
CA GLY A 162 13.60 5.06 2.77
C GLY A 162 13.00 5.64 4.05
N LEU A 163 13.81 6.07 5.02
CA LEU A 163 13.31 6.75 6.24
C LEU A 163 12.61 8.07 5.92
N VAL A 164 13.19 8.85 5.01
CA VAL A 164 12.63 10.15 4.63
C VAL A 164 11.34 9.96 3.86
N LEU A 165 11.29 8.95 2.99
CA LEU A 165 10.08 8.63 2.22
C LEU A 165 8.89 8.21 3.11
N ILE A 166 9.13 7.67 4.31
CA ILE A 166 8.06 7.31 5.25
C ILE A 166 7.86 8.32 6.38
N GLU A 167 8.60 9.43 6.39
CA GLU A 167 8.64 10.38 7.52
C GLU A 167 7.24 10.86 7.94
N ASN A 168 6.36 11.06 6.96
CA ASN A 168 4.98 11.50 7.17
C ASN A 168 3.94 10.36 7.26
N SER A 169 4.35 9.09 7.31
CA SER A 169 3.40 7.95 7.27
C SER A 169 2.46 7.89 8.47
N THR A 170 2.92 8.34 9.64
CA THR A 170 2.14 8.38 10.89
C THR A 170 0.96 9.36 10.82
N THR A 171 1.01 10.34 9.92
CA THR A 171 -0.12 11.25 9.67
C THR A 171 -1.27 10.59 8.90
N LEU A 172 -1.01 9.42 8.28
CA LEU A 172 -1.96 8.68 7.46
C LEU A 172 -2.41 7.35 8.10
N LEU A 173 -1.49 6.67 8.77
CA LEU A 173 -1.70 5.33 9.33
C LEU A 173 -2.04 5.42 10.83
N PRO A 174 -3.29 5.18 11.25
CA PRO A 174 -3.66 5.23 12.66
C PRO A 174 -3.03 4.10 13.49
N ALA A 175 -2.69 2.97 12.85
CA ALA A 175 -2.02 1.84 13.47
C ALA A 175 -0.91 1.30 12.56
N MET A 176 0.34 1.44 12.98
CA MET A 176 1.51 0.94 12.24
C MET A 176 2.63 0.46 13.15
N GLN A 177 3.46 -0.45 12.63
CA GLN A 177 4.68 -0.92 13.25
C GLN A 177 5.85 -0.71 12.28
N THR A 178 6.93 -0.07 12.74
CA THR A 178 8.09 0.19 11.89
C THR A 178 9.20 -0.82 12.16
N TYR A 179 9.68 -1.47 11.10
CA TYR A 179 10.89 -2.29 11.13
C TYR A 179 11.95 -1.68 10.20
N HIS A 180 13.21 -2.03 10.40
CA HIS A 180 14.31 -1.40 9.67
C HIS A 180 15.16 -2.45 8.96
N LEU A 181 15.42 -2.22 7.67
CA LEU A 181 16.38 -2.97 6.86
C LEU A 181 17.44 -2.01 6.33
N GLY A 182 18.71 -2.33 6.53
CA GLY A 182 19.84 -1.57 6.01
C GLY A 182 20.63 -2.39 5.01
N TYR A 183 20.73 -1.87 3.79
CA TYR A 183 21.56 -2.44 2.73
C TYR A 183 22.57 -1.41 2.24
N ALA A 184 23.81 -1.84 2.07
CA ALA A 184 24.85 -1.08 1.37
C ALA A 184 25.02 -1.71 -0.01
N ARG A 185 25.26 -0.90 -1.04
CA ARG A 185 25.59 -1.40 -2.37
C ARG A 185 27.10 -1.53 -2.47
N ASP A 186 27.58 -2.70 -2.90
CA ASP A 186 28.98 -2.85 -3.28
C ASP A 186 29.22 -2.09 -4.59
N GLU A 187 30.15 -1.13 -4.60
CA GLU A 187 30.38 -0.24 -5.74
C GLU A 187 30.89 -0.96 -7.00
N ARG A 188 31.52 -2.13 -6.84
CA ARG A 188 32.12 -2.89 -7.95
C ARG A 188 31.14 -3.90 -8.54
N THR A 189 30.40 -4.59 -7.69
CA THR A 189 29.49 -5.68 -8.10
C THR A 189 28.04 -5.24 -8.20
N LEU A 190 27.71 -4.05 -7.67
CA LEU A 190 26.36 -3.51 -7.56
C LEU A 190 25.39 -4.39 -6.75
N LYS A 191 25.91 -5.38 -6.01
CA LYS A 191 25.13 -6.30 -5.19
C LYS A 191 24.80 -5.67 -3.82
N PRO A 192 23.59 -5.90 -3.29
CA PRO A 192 23.23 -5.43 -1.97
C PRO A 192 23.89 -6.30 -0.89
N ARG A 193 24.50 -5.65 0.10
CA ARG A 193 25.01 -6.27 1.34
C ARG A 193 24.17 -5.80 2.51
N LEU A 194 23.50 -6.73 3.17
CA LEU A 194 22.74 -6.47 4.39
C LEU A 194 23.69 -6.08 5.54
N TYR A 195 23.45 -4.93 6.17
CA TYR A 195 24.20 -4.46 7.35
C TYR A 195 23.32 -4.25 8.59
N LEU A 196 22.00 -4.14 8.42
CA LEU A 196 21.05 -4.05 9.53
C LEU A 196 19.78 -4.84 9.21
N ASN A 197 19.38 -5.73 10.11
CA ASN A 197 18.10 -6.43 10.03
C ASN A 197 17.41 -6.37 11.40
N LYS A 198 16.31 -5.61 11.47
CA LYS A 198 15.45 -5.49 12.65
C LYS A 198 14.03 -5.97 12.36
N LEU A 199 13.89 -6.94 11.46
CA LEU A 199 12.62 -7.64 11.23
C LEU A 199 12.30 -8.59 12.40
N PRO A 200 11.02 -8.89 12.66
CA PRO A 200 10.65 -9.95 13.58
C PRO A 200 11.10 -11.32 13.04
N PRO A 201 11.15 -12.37 13.89
CA PRO A 201 11.49 -13.71 13.45
C PRO A 201 10.49 -14.29 12.44
N SER A 202 9.23 -13.85 12.48
CA SER A 202 8.18 -14.21 11.52
C SER A 202 7.12 -13.13 11.41
N PHE A 203 6.39 -13.13 10.29
CA PHE A 203 5.20 -12.32 10.08
C PHE A 203 3.94 -13.21 10.11
N PRO A 204 2.85 -12.77 10.76
CA PRO A 204 1.53 -13.37 10.57
C PRO A 204 1.16 -13.39 9.08
N GLN A 205 0.44 -14.43 8.63
CA GLN A 205 0.11 -14.64 7.22
C GLN A 205 -0.63 -13.45 6.57
N ASP A 206 -1.50 -12.78 7.33
CA ASP A 206 -2.29 -11.65 6.85
C ASP A 206 -1.59 -10.28 7.03
N SER A 207 -0.27 -10.29 7.25
CA SER A 207 0.51 -9.07 7.44
C SER A 207 0.58 -8.22 6.19
N ARG A 208 -0.02 -7.03 6.26
CA ARG A 208 0.15 -5.95 5.28
C ARG A 208 1.48 -5.24 5.50
N ILE A 209 2.36 -5.30 4.51
CA ILE A 209 3.71 -4.74 4.59
C ILE A 209 3.91 -3.64 3.54
N LEU A 210 4.32 -2.46 3.99
CA LEU A 210 4.69 -1.33 3.14
C LEU A 210 6.21 -1.19 3.12
N LEU A 211 6.82 -1.53 1.99
CA LEU A 211 8.25 -1.34 1.73
C LEU A 211 8.48 0.05 1.15
N ALA A 212 9.49 0.76 1.66
CA ALA A 212 9.83 2.09 1.17
C ALA A 212 11.29 2.18 0.73
N ASP A 213 11.50 2.46 -0.55
CA ASP A 213 12.80 2.66 -1.17
C ASP A 213 12.68 3.74 -2.25
N PRO A 214 13.29 4.93 -2.09
CA PRO A 214 13.10 6.05 -3.01
C PRO A 214 13.50 5.78 -4.44
N MET A 215 14.39 4.82 -4.71
CA MET A 215 14.96 4.59 -6.04
C MET A 215 15.00 3.11 -6.41
N LEU A 216 14.07 2.66 -7.25
CA LEU A 216 14.12 1.32 -7.82
C LEU A 216 14.92 1.33 -9.14
N ALA A 217 16.25 1.28 -9.03
CA ALA A 217 17.16 1.32 -10.18
C ALA A 217 17.35 -0.05 -10.85
N THR A 218 18.28 -0.86 -10.35
CA THR A 218 18.52 -2.24 -10.85
C THR A 218 17.58 -3.27 -10.22
N GLY A 219 16.94 -2.92 -9.09
CA GLY A 219 16.04 -3.80 -8.36
C GLY A 219 16.73 -4.75 -7.37
N GLY A 220 18.07 -4.78 -7.30
CA GLY A 220 18.80 -5.71 -6.43
C GLY A 220 18.43 -5.58 -4.95
N THR A 221 18.44 -4.37 -4.41
CA THR A 221 18.14 -4.10 -3.00
C THR A 221 16.71 -4.48 -2.62
N ILE A 222 15.73 -4.05 -3.41
CA ILE A 222 14.31 -4.34 -3.13
C ILE A 222 13.99 -5.83 -3.25
N VAL A 223 14.62 -6.55 -4.18
CA VAL A 223 14.52 -8.02 -4.29
C VAL A 223 15.07 -8.68 -3.03
N ALA A 224 16.26 -8.28 -2.56
CA ALA A 224 16.83 -8.81 -1.34
C ALA A 224 15.92 -8.55 -0.12
N ALA A 225 15.34 -7.35 -0.01
CA ALA A 225 14.41 -7.01 1.06
C ALA A 225 13.12 -7.85 1.00
N ILE A 226 12.55 -8.08 -0.19
CA ILE A 226 11.37 -8.93 -0.35
C ILE A 226 11.68 -10.38 0.03
N GLU A 227 12.85 -10.92 -0.35
CA GLU A 227 13.23 -12.29 0.06
C GLU A 227 13.41 -12.42 1.58
N GLU A 228 13.97 -11.40 2.26
CA GLU A 228 14.03 -11.39 3.74
C GLU A 228 12.62 -11.44 4.36
N LEU A 229 11.66 -10.70 3.80
CA LEU A 229 10.28 -10.72 4.30
C LEU A 229 9.60 -12.06 4.01
N ARG A 230 9.74 -12.59 2.79
CA ARG A 230 9.13 -13.86 2.37
C ARG A 230 9.66 -15.06 3.14
N SER A 231 10.96 -15.11 3.39
CA SER A 231 11.58 -16.17 4.22
C SER A 231 11.04 -16.18 5.67
N ARG A 232 10.41 -15.08 6.11
CA ARG A 232 9.74 -14.93 7.41
C ARG A 232 8.22 -15.11 7.34
N GLY A 233 7.69 -15.63 6.24
CA GLY A 233 6.27 -15.96 6.09
C GLY A 233 5.38 -14.84 5.52
N ALA A 234 5.96 -13.71 5.08
CA ALA A 234 5.17 -12.64 4.50
C ALA A 234 4.65 -12.99 3.09
N ASP A 235 3.38 -12.65 2.83
CA ASP A 235 2.75 -12.82 1.52
C ASP A 235 2.97 -11.59 0.62
N VAL A 236 3.59 -11.81 -0.54
CA VAL A 236 3.86 -10.78 -1.58
C VAL A 236 2.59 -10.04 -2.02
N ARG A 237 1.43 -10.71 -2.04
CA ARG A 237 0.15 -10.11 -2.44
C ARG A 237 -0.35 -9.07 -1.43
N LEU A 238 0.14 -9.16 -0.19
CA LEU A 238 -0.08 -8.20 0.89
C LEU A 238 1.13 -7.28 1.09
N MET A 239 2.01 -7.16 0.09
CA MET A 239 3.08 -6.17 0.07
C MET A 239 2.73 -5.03 -0.89
N ARG A 240 3.05 -3.80 -0.48
CA ARG A 240 3.08 -2.63 -1.36
C ARG A 240 4.46 -1.99 -1.27
N VAL A 241 5.07 -1.69 -2.41
CA VAL A 241 6.34 -0.94 -2.49
C VAL A 241 6.03 0.51 -2.84
N VAL A 242 6.61 1.45 -2.12
CA VAL A 242 6.54 2.89 -2.41
C VAL A 242 7.94 3.38 -2.80
N SER A 243 8.02 4.10 -3.91
CA SER A 243 9.28 4.64 -4.44
C SER A 243 9.08 6.00 -5.10
N ALA A 244 10.06 6.91 -5.02
CA ALA A 244 9.96 8.18 -5.74
C ALA A 244 10.08 7.97 -7.26
N VAL A 245 11.05 7.14 -7.68
CA VAL A 245 11.35 6.87 -9.08
C VAL A 245 11.74 5.41 -9.30
N CYS A 246 11.23 4.83 -10.39
CA CYS A 246 11.58 3.48 -10.84
C CYS A 246 12.19 3.50 -12.24
N ALA A 247 12.99 2.48 -12.57
CA ALA A 247 13.47 2.21 -13.92
C ALA A 247 13.03 0.81 -14.42
N PRO A 248 12.94 0.59 -15.75
CA PRO A 248 12.55 -0.69 -16.34
C PRO A 248 13.33 -1.91 -15.83
N PRO A 249 14.67 -1.86 -15.61
CA PRO A 249 15.41 -3.01 -15.11
C PRO A 249 14.88 -3.56 -13.77
N ALA A 250 14.62 -2.67 -12.80
CA ALA A 250 14.02 -3.06 -11.52
C ALA A 250 12.60 -3.62 -11.69
N LEU A 251 11.76 -2.92 -12.47
CA LEU A 251 10.36 -3.32 -12.65
C LEU A 251 10.24 -4.68 -13.35
N LYS A 252 11.08 -4.95 -14.35
CA LYS A 252 11.13 -6.25 -15.03
C LYS A 252 11.52 -7.36 -14.05
N LEU A 253 12.60 -7.15 -13.29
CA LEU A 253 13.08 -8.12 -12.31
C LEU A 253 12.03 -8.44 -11.23
N LEU A 254 11.35 -7.42 -10.72
CA LEU A 254 10.26 -7.58 -9.76
C LEU A 254 9.05 -8.31 -10.39
N SER A 255 8.69 -7.97 -11.63
CA SER A 255 7.55 -8.58 -12.32
C SER A 255 7.75 -10.08 -12.55
N GLU A 256 8.97 -10.50 -12.87
CA GLU A 256 9.32 -11.90 -13.11
C GLU A 256 9.33 -12.71 -11.81
N ARG A 257 9.77 -12.11 -10.69
CA ARG A 257 9.94 -12.82 -9.41
C ARG A 257 8.74 -12.78 -8.49
N TYR A 258 7.96 -11.70 -8.54
CA TYR A 258 6.94 -11.38 -7.54
C TYR A 258 5.58 -11.05 -8.18
N PRO A 259 4.94 -12.04 -8.84
CA PRO A 259 3.57 -11.88 -9.27
C PRO A 259 2.67 -11.50 -8.07
N GLY A 260 1.86 -10.46 -8.24
CA GLY A 260 0.91 -9.97 -7.25
C GLY A 260 1.43 -8.80 -6.40
N LEU A 261 2.72 -8.48 -6.49
CA LEU A 261 3.29 -7.29 -5.87
C LEU A 261 2.67 -6.03 -6.48
N LYS A 262 2.45 -5.01 -5.66
CA LYS A 262 2.03 -3.68 -6.12
C LYS A 262 3.11 -2.66 -5.83
N VAL A 263 3.52 -1.91 -6.84
CA VAL A 263 4.50 -0.83 -6.74
C VAL A 263 3.79 0.50 -7.00
N TYR A 264 4.00 1.48 -6.13
CA TYR A 264 3.50 2.84 -6.22
C TYR A 264 4.69 3.78 -6.39
N THR A 265 4.70 4.52 -7.49
CA THR A 265 5.82 5.43 -7.78
C THR A 265 5.39 6.76 -8.34
N GLY A 266 6.21 7.80 -8.10
CA GLY A 266 5.97 9.12 -8.64
C GLY A 266 6.19 9.18 -10.14
N ILE A 267 7.15 8.40 -10.66
CA ILE A 267 7.49 8.36 -12.08
C ILE A 267 8.30 7.11 -12.45
N ILE A 268 8.23 6.71 -13.71
CA ILE A 268 9.10 5.69 -14.30
C ILE A 268 9.99 6.39 -15.32
N ASP A 269 11.30 6.32 -15.11
CA ASP A 269 12.30 6.89 -15.99
C ASP A 269 12.83 5.85 -16.98
N PRO A 270 13.32 6.26 -18.16
CA PRO A 270 13.58 5.35 -19.28
C PRO A 270 14.70 4.35 -19.02
N ASP A 271 15.79 4.74 -18.35
CA ASP A 271 16.98 3.89 -18.29
C ASP A 271 17.88 4.17 -17.08
N LEU A 272 18.96 3.39 -16.99
CA LEU A 272 20.10 3.61 -16.11
C LEU A 272 21.33 4.05 -16.91
N ASN A 273 22.23 4.82 -16.30
CA ASN A 273 23.57 5.03 -16.85
C ASN A 273 24.53 3.88 -16.48
N ASP A 274 25.77 3.93 -16.96
CA ASP A 274 26.81 2.91 -16.73
C ASP A 274 27.16 2.70 -15.24
N TYR A 275 26.86 3.69 -14.40
CA TYR A 275 27.06 3.63 -12.94
C TYR A 275 25.83 3.05 -12.21
N GLY A 276 24.75 2.74 -12.93
CA GLY A 276 23.52 2.19 -12.39
C GLY A 276 22.65 3.21 -11.66
N PHE A 277 22.79 4.51 -11.99
CA PHE A 277 21.84 5.56 -11.60
C PHE A 277 20.73 5.68 -12.62
N ILE A 278 19.52 6.01 -12.15
CA ILE A 278 18.36 6.25 -13.00
C ILE A 278 18.55 7.57 -13.78
N VAL A 279 18.19 7.59 -15.07
CA VAL A 279 18.31 8.77 -15.94
C VAL A 279 16.94 9.12 -16.54
N PRO A 280 16.47 10.38 -16.46
CA PRO A 280 17.14 11.53 -15.83
C PRO A 280 17.27 11.47 -14.31
N GLY A 281 16.46 10.66 -13.62
CA GLY A 281 16.56 10.38 -12.19
C GLY A 281 16.54 11.61 -11.28
N LEU A 282 17.13 11.46 -10.10
CA LEU A 282 17.19 12.49 -9.06
C LEU A 282 18.54 12.54 -8.31
N GLY A 283 19.57 11.88 -8.86
CA GLY A 283 20.86 11.67 -8.19
C GLY A 283 20.75 10.63 -7.06
N ASP A 284 21.64 10.72 -6.06
CA ASP A 284 21.57 9.87 -4.87
C ASP A 284 20.55 10.44 -3.86
N ALA A 285 19.41 9.78 -3.70
CA ALA A 285 18.37 10.24 -2.77
C ALA A 285 18.83 10.26 -1.31
N GLY A 286 19.77 9.40 -0.91
CA GLY A 286 20.31 9.36 0.45
C GLY A 286 21.15 10.60 0.72
N ASP A 287 22.17 10.81 -0.10
CA ASP A 287 23.10 11.94 0.06
C ASP A 287 22.37 13.28 -0.06
N ARG A 288 21.44 13.39 -1.01
CA ARG A 288 20.61 14.60 -1.13
C ARG A 288 19.64 14.82 0.02
N SER A 289 19.26 13.77 0.75
CA SER A 289 18.38 13.87 1.92
C SER A 289 19.14 14.13 3.23
N PHE A 290 20.41 13.74 3.32
CA PHE A 290 21.20 13.78 4.55
C PHE A 290 22.41 14.72 4.48
N GLY A 291 22.73 15.27 3.30
CA GLY A 291 23.84 16.20 3.11
C GLY A 291 25.21 15.54 3.25
N THR A 292 25.32 14.29 2.79
CA THR A 292 26.55 13.48 2.86
C THR A 292 27.22 13.31 1.51
#